data_AF-A0A9E5IFL8-F1
#
_entry.id   AF-A0A9E5IFL8-F1
#
_cell.length_a   1.000
_cell.length_b   1.000
_cell.length_c   1.000
_cell.angle_alpha   90.00
_cell.angle_beta   90.00
_cell.angle_gamma   90.00
#
_symmetry.space_group_name_H-M   'P 1'
#
loop_
_entity.id
_entity.type
_entity.pdbx_description
1 polymer ?
#
loop_
_entity_poly.entity_id
_entity_poly.type
_entity_poly.pdbx_seq_one_letter_code
_entity_poly.pdbx_strand_id
1 'polypeptide(L)'
;MSRFQLPKNIGNLNANDAARLGELVAEWQLLADISFADLVLWVPKRKDDKSWPEGHIAVAQIRPMTAATVFTQDLVGEEIAWGREPHIDHSLSSGEIVRDTEPVTLGDFTVKVETIPVLFQSRIIAVISRYRNVETMRQPSRLELNYREIANHIYRMIAEGNFPVQEGVYLAEAAPRVGDGLVRLDINGNVLFASPNARSAFSRIGWAKDMDGSNFGEILDSLSADSLARTPREENWRVSMSGKSLRRDEFENSGGVVDLLAIPLTAGDMRIGAVVLVHNVTELRRKDRALLSKDATIREIHHRVKNNLQTVSALLRL
;
A
#
# COMPACT_ATOMS: atom_id res chain seq x y z
N MET A 1 -12.59 6.04 -12.71
CA MET A 1 -11.63 4.99 -12.32
C MET A 1 -11.20 4.21 -13.56
N SER A 2 -9.98 4.44 -14.04
CA SER A 2 -9.36 3.49 -14.98
C SER A 2 -9.01 2.25 -14.16
N ARG A 3 -9.73 1.14 -14.32
CA ARG A 3 -9.17 -0.17 -13.95
C ARG A 3 -7.82 -0.21 -14.64
N PHE A 4 -6.74 -0.42 -13.90
CA PHE A 4 -5.46 -0.73 -14.53
C PHE A 4 -5.71 -1.94 -15.45
N GLN A 5 -5.85 -1.66 -16.75
CA GLN A 5 -6.01 -2.66 -17.77
C GLN A 5 -4.60 -2.87 -18.28
N LEU A 6 -4.03 -4.02 -17.91
CA LEU A 6 -2.87 -4.57 -18.60
C LEU A 6 -3.14 -4.43 -20.11
N PRO A 7 -2.20 -3.85 -20.89
CA PRO A 7 -2.40 -3.68 -22.32
C PRO A 7 -2.86 -4.99 -22.97
N LYS A 8 -3.89 -4.91 -23.81
CA LYS A 8 -4.47 -6.09 -24.48
C LYS A 8 -3.37 -6.79 -25.29
N ASN A 9 -3.22 -8.11 -25.09
CA ASN A 9 -2.23 -9.01 -25.71
C ASN A 9 -0.85 -9.13 -25.04
N ILE A 10 -0.66 -8.69 -23.81
CA ILE A 10 0.62 -8.92 -23.14
C ILE A 10 0.73 -10.35 -22.57
N GLY A 11 1.65 -11.13 -23.15
CA GLY A 11 2.31 -12.26 -22.48
C GLY A 11 1.40 -13.40 -22.04
N ASN A 12 0.44 -13.84 -22.86
CA ASN A 12 -0.42 -15.02 -22.62
C ASN A 12 -0.89 -15.25 -21.17
N LEU A 13 -1.13 -14.18 -20.41
CA LEU A 13 -1.63 -14.25 -19.05
C LEU A 13 -3.09 -14.69 -19.10
N ASN A 14 -3.43 -15.73 -18.33
CA ASN A 14 -4.83 -16.06 -18.09
C ASN A 14 -5.50 -14.97 -17.21
N ALA A 15 -6.83 -14.99 -17.14
CA ALA A 15 -7.59 -13.97 -16.42
C ALA A 15 -7.26 -13.89 -14.91
N ASN A 16 -6.91 -15.01 -14.29
CA ASN A 16 -6.59 -15.06 -12.86
C ASN A 16 -5.20 -14.45 -12.60
N ASP A 17 -4.22 -14.78 -13.45
CA ASP A 17 -2.87 -14.22 -13.37
C ASP A 17 -2.93 -12.70 -13.58
N ALA A 18 -3.70 -12.24 -14.58
CA ALA A 18 -3.92 -10.82 -14.84
C ALA A 18 -4.60 -10.10 -13.65
N ALA A 19 -5.62 -10.71 -13.04
CA ALA A 19 -6.27 -10.15 -11.86
C ALA A 19 -5.30 -10.05 -10.66
N ARG A 20 -4.49 -11.09 -10.42
CA ARG A 20 -3.49 -11.10 -9.34
C ARG A 20 -2.43 -10.03 -9.53
N LEU A 21 -1.91 -9.86 -10.75
CA LEU A 21 -0.96 -8.79 -11.06
C LEU A 21 -1.63 -7.41 -10.94
N GLY A 22 -2.90 -7.29 -11.30
CA GLY A 22 -3.68 -6.07 -11.09
C GLY A 22 -3.79 -5.67 -9.62
N GLU A 23 -4.06 -6.63 -8.72
CA GLU A 23 -4.04 -6.40 -7.27
C GLU A 23 -2.66 -5.94 -6.79
N LEU A 24 -1.59 -6.59 -7.25
CA LEU A 24 -0.22 -6.23 -6.89
C LEU A 24 0.14 -4.81 -7.32
N VAL A 25 -0.18 -4.45 -8.56
CA VAL A 25 0.08 -3.11 -9.12
C VAL A 25 -0.78 -2.03 -8.46
N ALA A 26 -1.95 -2.37 -7.92
CA ALA A 26 -2.74 -1.42 -7.14
C ALA A 26 -2.04 -1.02 -5.83
N GLU A 27 -1.34 -1.96 -5.18
CA GLU A 27 -0.79 -1.78 -3.84
C GLU A 27 0.72 -1.49 -3.77
N TRP A 28 1.45 -1.72 -4.87
CA TRP A 28 2.90 -1.64 -4.85
C TRP A 28 3.50 -0.22 -4.73
N GLN A 29 2.68 0.85 -4.65
CA GLN A 29 3.21 2.16 -4.24
C GLN A 29 3.79 2.07 -2.84
N LEU A 30 3.14 1.31 -1.93
CA LEU A 30 3.68 0.99 -0.60
C LEU A 30 5.10 0.43 -0.74
N LEU A 31 5.30 -0.56 -1.63
CA LEU A 31 6.57 -1.22 -1.88
C LEU A 31 7.63 -0.28 -2.42
N ALA A 32 7.30 0.56 -3.40
CA ALA A 32 8.22 1.54 -3.97
C ALA A 32 8.69 2.52 -2.89
N ASP A 33 7.75 3.04 -2.09
CA ASP A 33 8.01 4.05 -1.07
C ASP A 33 8.88 3.53 0.09
N ILE A 34 8.58 2.33 0.62
CA ILE A 34 9.42 1.73 1.69
C ILE A 34 10.75 1.20 1.17
N SER A 35 10.86 0.94 -0.13
CA SER A 35 12.10 0.50 -0.76
C SER A 35 13.01 1.63 -1.18
N PHE A 36 12.48 2.86 -1.29
CA PHE A 36 13.16 4.00 -1.90
C PHE A 36 13.66 3.66 -3.30
N ALA A 37 12.82 2.97 -4.08
CA ALA A 37 13.23 2.31 -5.31
C ALA A 37 12.15 2.39 -6.40
N ASP A 38 12.60 2.54 -7.64
CA ASP A 38 11.75 2.32 -8.80
C ASP A 38 11.52 0.83 -9.00
N LEU A 39 10.29 0.46 -9.35
CA LEU A 39 9.91 -0.93 -9.63
C LEU A 39 9.37 -1.05 -11.05
N VAL A 40 9.76 -2.13 -11.73
CA VAL A 40 9.22 -2.51 -13.04
C VAL A 40 8.74 -3.96 -12.98
N LEU A 41 7.51 -4.20 -13.42
CA LEU A 41 6.91 -5.53 -13.49
C LEU A 41 7.11 -6.13 -14.89
N TRP A 42 7.81 -7.25 -14.95
CA TRP A 42 8.09 -8.00 -16.16
C TRP A 42 7.25 -9.27 -16.22
N VAL A 43 6.58 -9.50 -17.34
CA VAL A 43 5.80 -10.71 -17.60
C VAL A 43 6.52 -11.54 -18.67
N PRO A 44 6.62 -12.87 -18.51
CA PRO A 44 7.25 -13.71 -19.52
C PRO A 44 6.46 -13.69 -20.84
N LYS A 45 7.17 -13.48 -21.94
CA LYS A 45 6.62 -13.60 -23.29
C LYS A 45 6.79 -15.03 -23.77
N ARG A 46 5.69 -15.79 -23.84
CA ARG A 46 5.66 -17.20 -24.28
C ARG A 46 4.36 -17.55 -24.99
N LYS A 47 4.41 -18.56 -25.86
CA LYS A 47 3.25 -19.05 -26.63
C LYS A 47 2.19 -19.74 -25.76
N ASP A 48 2.55 -20.34 -24.65
CA ASP A 48 1.64 -20.87 -23.63
C ASP A 48 2.43 -21.10 -22.34
N ASP A 49 1.74 -21.43 -21.24
CA ASP A 49 2.35 -21.65 -19.93
C ASP A 49 3.42 -22.74 -19.90
N LYS A 50 3.39 -23.68 -20.85
CA LYS A 50 4.34 -24.80 -20.93
C LYS A 50 5.54 -24.48 -21.83
N SER A 51 5.44 -23.44 -22.64
CA SER A 51 6.48 -23.01 -23.55
C SER A 51 7.60 -22.29 -22.81
N TRP A 52 8.83 -22.50 -23.27
CA TRP A 52 9.97 -21.72 -22.80
C TRP A 52 9.76 -20.23 -23.13
N PRO A 53 10.08 -19.30 -22.21
CA PRO A 53 9.96 -17.88 -22.49
C PRO A 53 10.93 -17.42 -23.59
N GLU A 54 10.43 -16.68 -24.56
CA GLU A 54 11.24 -16.01 -25.59
C GLU A 54 11.91 -14.74 -25.04
N GLY A 55 11.36 -14.22 -23.94
CA GLY A 55 11.80 -13.01 -23.27
C GLY A 55 10.79 -12.53 -22.25
N HIS A 56 10.82 -11.24 -21.97
CA HIS A 56 9.95 -10.55 -21.01
C HIS A 56 9.42 -9.26 -21.61
N ILE A 57 8.28 -8.81 -21.11
CA ILE A 57 7.70 -7.52 -21.45
C ILE A 57 7.34 -6.77 -20.17
N ALA A 58 7.73 -5.50 -20.10
CA ALA A 58 7.38 -4.63 -19.00
C ALA A 58 5.90 -4.23 -19.11
N VAL A 59 5.12 -4.54 -18.08
CA VAL A 59 3.66 -4.32 -18.09
C VAL A 59 3.22 -3.21 -17.16
N ALA A 60 4.06 -2.86 -16.20
CA ALA A 60 3.82 -1.80 -15.24
C ALA A 60 5.16 -1.24 -14.74
N GLN A 61 5.15 0.05 -14.39
CA GLN A 61 6.26 0.73 -13.71
C GLN A 61 5.69 1.61 -12.61
N ILE A 62 6.39 1.69 -11.47
CA ILE A 62 6.06 2.64 -10.41
C ILE A 62 7.34 3.31 -9.89
N ARG A 63 7.21 4.60 -9.58
CA ARG A 63 8.28 5.45 -9.06
C ARG A 63 7.99 5.75 -7.58
N PRO A 64 9.02 5.76 -6.71
CA PRO A 64 8.81 6.06 -5.30
C PRO A 64 8.48 7.54 -5.10
N MET A 65 7.61 7.84 -4.15
CA MET A 65 7.40 9.22 -3.68
C MET A 65 8.44 9.64 -2.62
N THR A 66 9.21 8.68 -2.11
CA THR A 66 10.18 8.86 -1.02
C THR A 66 11.62 9.05 -1.49
N ALA A 67 11.90 8.92 -2.80
CA ALA A 67 13.22 9.07 -3.38
C ALA A 67 13.14 9.58 -4.82
N ALA A 68 14.25 10.12 -5.34
CA ALA A 68 14.35 10.48 -6.75
C ALA A 68 14.37 9.20 -7.61
N THR A 69 13.60 9.22 -8.70
CA THR A 69 13.59 8.13 -9.69
C THR A 69 14.92 8.06 -10.44
N VAL A 70 15.35 6.85 -10.78
CA VAL A 70 16.50 6.61 -11.65
C VAL A 70 16.12 6.49 -13.13
N PHE A 71 14.82 6.48 -13.44
CA PHE A 71 14.31 6.39 -14.81
C PHE A 71 13.78 7.73 -15.29
N THR A 72 14.31 8.19 -16.42
CA THR A 72 13.81 9.38 -17.13
C THR A 72 12.64 9.05 -18.05
N GLN A 73 12.55 7.81 -18.53
CA GLN A 73 11.54 7.36 -19.49
C GLN A 73 10.61 6.31 -18.86
N ASP A 74 9.47 6.10 -19.51
CA ASP A 74 8.56 5.00 -19.19
C ASP A 74 9.06 3.72 -19.85
N LEU A 75 9.05 2.61 -19.10
CA LEU A 75 9.47 1.30 -19.58
C LEU A 75 8.30 0.41 -19.98
N VAL A 76 7.05 0.81 -19.73
CA VAL A 76 5.89 -0.03 -20.05
C VAL A 76 5.80 -0.28 -21.56
N GLY A 77 5.74 -1.56 -21.94
CA GLY A 77 5.74 -2.02 -23.32
C GLY A 77 7.11 -2.44 -23.85
N GLU A 78 8.20 -2.13 -23.14
CA GLU A 78 9.55 -2.56 -23.52
C GLU A 78 9.67 -4.09 -23.45
N GLU A 79 10.35 -4.67 -24.43
CA GLU A 79 10.59 -6.10 -24.54
C GLU A 79 12.08 -6.41 -24.37
N ILE A 80 12.38 -7.44 -23.59
CA ILE A 80 13.73 -7.94 -23.35
C ILE A 80 13.78 -9.40 -23.81
N ALA A 81 14.69 -9.73 -24.73
CA ALA A 81 14.89 -11.10 -25.16
C ALA A 81 15.49 -11.96 -24.04
N TRP A 82 15.13 -13.24 -23.98
CA TRP A 82 15.73 -14.18 -23.04
C TRP A 82 17.26 -14.18 -23.17
N GLY A 83 17.97 -14.21 -22.05
CA GLY A 83 19.43 -14.15 -21.96
C GLY A 83 20.02 -12.74 -21.97
N ARG A 84 19.22 -11.69 -22.22
CA ARG A 84 19.68 -10.29 -22.14
C ARG A 84 19.75 -9.77 -20.72
N GLU A 85 18.83 -10.20 -19.86
CA GLU A 85 18.81 -9.84 -18.44
C GLU A 85 18.81 -11.11 -17.56
N PRO A 86 20.00 -11.69 -17.30
CA PRO A 86 20.12 -13.00 -16.64
C PRO A 86 19.47 -13.05 -15.25
N HIS A 87 19.40 -11.93 -14.53
CA HIS A 87 18.76 -11.89 -13.21
C HIS A 87 17.23 -12.05 -13.29
N ILE A 88 16.59 -11.45 -14.31
CA ILE A 88 15.16 -11.61 -14.54
C ILE A 88 14.87 -13.05 -14.96
N ASP A 89 15.68 -13.59 -15.88
CA ASP A 89 15.59 -14.99 -16.33
C ASP A 89 15.75 -15.98 -15.17
N HIS A 90 16.75 -15.76 -14.31
CA HIS A 90 17.01 -16.61 -13.16
C HIS A 90 15.89 -16.53 -12.14
N SER A 91 15.39 -15.33 -11.81
CA SER A 91 14.29 -15.16 -10.87
C SER A 91 13.01 -15.82 -11.37
N LEU A 92 12.70 -15.71 -12.66
CA LEU A 92 11.55 -16.38 -13.27
C LEU A 92 11.66 -17.92 -13.19
N SER A 93 12.84 -18.47 -13.47
CA SER A 93 13.06 -19.91 -13.57
C SER A 93 13.27 -20.61 -12.23
N SER A 94 13.93 -19.96 -11.27
CA SER A 94 14.23 -20.52 -9.94
C SER A 94 13.14 -20.24 -8.91
N GLY A 95 12.38 -19.14 -9.07
CA GLY A 95 11.51 -18.63 -8.01
C GLY A 95 12.28 -17.98 -6.85
N GLU A 96 13.57 -17.66 -7.02
CA GLU A 96 14.39 -16.99 -6.01
C GLU A 96 14.49 -15.48 -6.23
N ILE A 97 14.69 -14.75 -5.12
CA ILE A 97 15.04 -13.32 -5.15
C ILE A 97 16.53 -13.21 -5.47
N VAL A 98 16.85 -12.60 -6.61
CA VAL A 98 18.25 -12.40 -7.05
C VAL A 98 18.67 -10.98 -6.75
N ARG A 99 19.82 -10.84 -6.09
CA ARG A 99 20.42 -9.54 -5.77
C ARG A 99 21.68 -9.37 -6.56
N ASP A 100 21.78 -8.25 -7.27
CA ASP A 100 23.05 -7.92 -7.87
C ASP A 100 24.09 -7.60 -6.79
N THR A 101 25.27 -8.20 -6.94
CA THR A 101 26.41 -7.94 -6.08
C THR A 101 27.13 -6.67 -6.51
N GLU A 102 27.09 -6.34 -7.80
CA GLU A 102 27.77 -5.20 -8.39
C GLU A 102 26.77 -4.12 -8.82
N PRO A 103 27.04 -2.83 -8.57
CA PRO A 103 26.22 -1.77 -9.11
C PRO A 103 26.33 -1.68 -10.64
N VAL A 104 25.20 -1.42 -11.29
CA VAL A 104 25.11 -1.22 -12.74
C VAL A 104 24.96 0.27 -13.04
N THR A 105 25.52 0.73 -14.16
CA THR A 105 25.30 2.10 -14.63
C THR A 105 24.00 2.18 -15.42
N LEU A 106 23.08 3.03 -14.99
CA LEU A 106 21.80 3.28 -15.65
C LEU A 106 21.68 4.79 -15.93
N GLY A 107 21.99 5.19 -17.17
CA GLY A 107 22.11 6.60 -17.52
C GLY A 107 23.18 7.28 -16.67
N ASP A 108 22.80 8.35 -15.97
CA ASP A 108 23.69 9.10 -15.07
C ASP A 108 23.78 8.51 -13.66
N PHE A 109 23.01 7.45 -13.37
CA PHE A 109 22.94 6.86 -12.02
C PHE A 109 23.73 5.56 -11.93
N THR A 110 24.32 5.32 -10.77
CA THR A 110 24.82 3.99 -10.39
C THR A 110 23.77 3.31 -9.53
N VAL A 111 23.23 2.18 -9.99
CA VAL A 111 22.08 1.52 -9.37
C VAL A 111 22.39 0.10 -8.91
N LYS A 112 21.76 -0.32 -7.81
CA LYS A 112 21.67 -1.73 -7.44
C LYS A 112 20.33 -2.28 -7.88
N VAL A 113 20.38 -3.41 -8.59
CA VAL A 113 19.20 -4.11 -9.10
C VAL A 113 18.94 -5.36 -8.26
N GLU A 114 17.68 -5.61 -7.95
CA GLU A 114 17.22 -6.86 -7.35
C GLU A 114 15.98 -7.32 -8.10
N THR A 115 15.87 -8.61 -8.37
CA THR A 115 14.72 -9.21 -9.05
C THR A 115 13.95 -10.11 -8.10
N ILE A 116 12.65 -9.88 -8.00
CA ILE A 116 11.73 -10.53 -7.06
C ILE A 116 10.69 -11.29 -7.89
N PRO A 117 10.59 -12.61 -7.75
CA PRO A 117 9.60 -13.38 -8.48
C PRO A 117 8.22 -13.18 -7.87
N VAL A 118 7.18 -13.18 -8.72
CA VAL A 118 5.79 -13.08 -8.29
C VAL A 118 5.16 -14.46 -8.37
N LEU A 119 5.02 -15.12 -7.22
CA LEU A 119 4.41 -16.45 -7.12
C LEU A 119 2.89 -16.34 -7.05
N PHE A 120 2.21 -17.14 -7.86
CA PHE A 120 0.77 -17.30 -7.79
C PHE A 120 0.37 -18.71 -8.22
N GLN A 121 -0.46 -19.39 -7.42
CA GLN A 121 -0.92 -20.76 -7.69
C GLN A 121 0.23 -21.72 -8.02
N SER A 122 1.32 -21.67 -7.24
CA SER A 122 2.54 -22.46 -7.43
C SER A 122 3.30 -22.22 -8.75
N ARG A 123 3.05 -21.10 -9.44
CA ARG A 123 3.76 -20.70 -10.67
C ARG A 123 4.33 -19.30 -10.50
N ILE A 124 5.51 -19.04 -11.05
CA ILE A 124 6.03 -17.68 -11.19
C ILE A 124 5.36 -17.05 -12.42
N ILE A 125 4.52 -16.04 -12.19
CA ILE A 125 3.72 -15.40 -13.25
C ILE A 125 4.32 -14.09 -13.74
N ALA A 126 5.24 -13.49 -12.97
CA ALA A 126 5.95 -12.26 -13.31
C ALA A 126 7.23 -12.12 -12.46
N VAL A 127 8.04 -11.12 -12.77
CA VAL A 127 9.22 -10.72 -11.99
C VAL A 127 9.19 -9.21 -11.80
N ILE A 128 9.34 -8.75 -10.57
CA ILE A 128 9.59 -7.34 -10.25
C ILE A 128 11.10 -7.11 -10.31
N SER A 129 11.54 -6.12 -11.05
CA SER A 129 12.90 -5.58 -10.93
C SER A 129 12.86 -4.30 -10.10
N ARG A 130 13.77 -4.18 -9.15
CA ARG A 130 13.88 -3.09 -8.20
C ARG A 130 15.19 -2.35 -8.41
N TYR A 131 15.11 -1.07 -8.72
CA TYR A 131 16.27 -0.22 -9.00
C TYR A 131 16.45 0.82 -7.90
N ARG A 132 17.63 0.80 -7.27
CA ARG A 132 17.99 1.76 -6.22
C ARG A 132 19.25 2.52 -6.57
N ASN A 133 19.20 3.84 -6.48
CA ASN A 133 20.39 4.67 -6.58
C ASN A 133 21.36 4.36 -5.41
N VAL A 134 22.61 4.01 -5.73
CA VAL A 134 23.65 3.68 -4.74
C VAL A 134 24.13 4.91 -3.98
N GLU A 135 24.10 6.09 -4.61
CA GLU A 135 24.62 7.33 -4.02
C GLU A 135 23.81 7.76 -2.79
N THR A 136 22.52 7.49 -2.79
CA THR A 136 21.63 7.76 -1.65
C THR A 136 21.75 6.73 -0.52
N MET A 137 22.57 5.68 -0.68
CA MET A 137 22.69 4.59 0.30
C MET A 137 23.81 4.81 1.33
N ARG A 138 24.62 5.87 1.23
CA ARG A 138 25.88 5.99 1.98
C ARG A 138 25.73 6.04 3.50
N GLN A 139 24.63 6.62 4.03
CA GLN A 139 24.32 6.60 5.47
C GLN A 139 22.81 6.56 5.70
N PRO A 140 22.21 5.36 5.83
CA PRO A 140 20.76 5.26 5.99
C PRO A 140 20.30 5.69 7.39
N SER A 141 19.23 6.46 7.44
CA SER A 141 18.56 6.84 8.69
C SER A 141 17.87 5.63 9.37
N ARG A 142 17.53 5.76 10.67
CA ARG A 142 16.72 4.74 11.39
C ARG A 142 15.40 4.44 10.69
N LEU A 143 14.78 5.46 10.08
CA LEU A 143 13.56 5.33 9.30
C LEU A 143 13.81 4.49 8.05
N GLU A 144 14.85 4.82 7.26
CA GLU A 144 15.18 4.07 6.05
C GLU A 144 15.53 2.62 6.33
N LEU A 145 16.25 2.34 7.42
CA LEU A 145 16.57 0.97 7.83
C LEU A 145 15.30 0.16 8.11
N ASN A 146 14.37 0.73 8.89
CA ASN A 146 13.10 0.06 9.18
C ASN A 146 12.25 -0.14 7.92
N TYR A 147 12.14 0.88 7.08
CA TYR A 147 11.37 0.81 5.83
C TYR A 147 11.95 -0.26 4.89
N ARG A 148 13.27 -0.31 4.72
CA ARG A 148 13.94 -1.34 3.90
C ARG A 148 13.76 -2.74 4.46
N GLU A 149 13.78 -2.91 5.78
CA GLU A 149 13.57 -4.21 6.40
C GLU A 149 12.12 -4.70 6.19
N ILE A 150 11.14 -3.81 6.36
CA ILE A 150 9.74 -4.10 6.02
C ILE A 150 9.61 -4.45 4.53
N ALA A 151 10.25 -3.69 3.64
CA ALA A 151 10.25 -3.96 2.21
C ALA A 151 10.74 -5.37 1.90
N ASN A 152 11.85 -5.79 2.51
CA ASN A 152 12.41 -7.13 2.34
C ASN A 152 11.44 -8.23 2.80
N HIS A 153 10.68 -8.00 3.89
CA HIS A 153 9.64 -8.94 4.31
C HIS A 153 8.51 -9.04 3.28
N ILE A 154 8.01 -7.91 2.77
CA ILE A 154 6.92 -7.93 1.79
C ILE A 154 7.41 -8.53 0.44
N TYR A 155 8.64 -8.27 0.01
CA TYR A 155 9.20 -8.92 -1.18
C TYR A 155 9.30 -10.44 -1.03
N ARG A 156 9.66 -10.95 0.16
CA ARG A 156 9.58 -12.38 0.45
C ARG A 156 8.15 -12.89 0.38
N MET A 157 7.19 -12.16 0.95
CA MET A 157 5.78 -12.53 0.84
C MET A 157 5.30 -12.57 -0.62
N ILE A 158 5.78 -11.69 -1.51
CA ILE A 158 5.47 -11.75 -2.95
C ILE A 158 6.05 -13.02 -3.58
N ALA A 159 7.31 -13.35 -3.27
CA ALA A 159 7.98 -14.57 -3.74
C ALA A 159 7.32 -15.85 -3.19
N GLU A 160 6.67 -15.76 -2.04
CA GLU A 160 5.91 -16.84 -1.39
C GLU A 160 4.41 -16.82 -1.76
N GLY A 161 3.94 -15.84 -2.53
CA GLY A 161 2.53 -15.70 -2.93
C GLY A 161 1.58 -15.15 -1.86
N ASN A 162 2.13 -14.76 -0.71
CA ASN A 162 1.41 -14.21 0.46
C ASN A 162 1.09 -12.71 0.36
N PHE A 163 1.59 -12.01 -0.66
CA PHE A 163 1.27 -10.59 -0.91
C PHE A 163 0.87 -10.34 -2.38
N PRO A 164 -0.15 -9.50 -2.65
CA PRO A 164 -1.05 -8.83 -1.71
C PRO A 164 -1.87 -9.80 -0.85
N VAL A 165 -2.17 -9.41 0.39
CA VAL A 165 -3.00 -10.22 1.31
C VAL A 165 -4.41 -10.30 0.73
N GLN A 166 -4.95 -11.51 0.62
CA GLN A 166 -6.32 -11.71 0.12
C GLN A 166 -7.31 -11.06 1.11
N GLU A 167 -8.50 -10.62 0.64
CA GLU A 167 -9.59 -9.93 1.39
C GLU A 167 -9.78 -8.42 1.14
N GLY A 168 -9.15 -7.82 0.12
CA GLY A 168 -9.73 -6.66 -0.60
C GLY A 168 -9.90 -5.32 0.14
N VAL A 169 -9.46 -5.20 1.39
CA VAL A 169 -9.59 -3.95 2.18
C VAL A 169 -8.69 -2.81 1.65
N TYR A 170 -7.73 -3.14 0.79
CA TYR A 170 -6.83 -2.15 0.20
C TYR A 170 -7.52 -1.16 -0.76
N LEU A 171 -8.62 -1.58 -1.41
CA LEU A 171 -9.19 -0.90 -2.58
C LEU A 171 -9.99 0.38 -2.30
N ALA A 172 -9.96 0.92 -1.09
CA ALA A 172 -10.66 2.17 -0.79
C ALA A 172 -9.77 3.39 -1.12
N GLU A 173 -10.30 4.31 -1.94
CA GLU A 173 -9.61 5.47 -2.57
C GLU A 173 -8.78 6.35 -1.62
N ALA A 174 -8.98 6.24 -0.32
CA ALA A 174 -8.32 7.03 0.72
C ALA A 174 -7.47 6.19 1.70
N ALA A 175 -6.93 5.04 1.29
CA ALA A 175 -6.07 4.24 2.18
C ALA A 175 -4.85 5.05 2.67
N PRO A 176 -4.47 4.92 3.96
CA PRO A 176 -3.27 5.55 4.50
C PRO A 176 -2.02 5.20 3.67
N ARG A 177 -1.19 6.19 3.34
CA ARG A 177 0.09 6.01 2.64
C ARG A 177 1.25 5.90 3.63
N VAL A 178 2.39 5.43 3.14
CA VAL A 178 3.66 5.37 3.91
C VAL A 178 4.07 6.74 4.42
N GLY A 179 3.86 7.78 3.62
CA GLY A 179 4.16 9.16 3.97
C GLY A 179 3.27 9.72 5.08
N ASP A 180 2.09 9.15 5.31
CA ASP A 180 1.16 9.62 6.35
C ASP A 180 1.60 9.18 7.75
N GLY A 181 2.20 8.01 7.84
CA GLY A 181 2.61 7.40 9.10
C GLY A 181 2.75 5.89 8.94
N LEU A 182 3.78 5.33 9.59
CA LEU A 182 4.03 3.90 9.58
C LEU A 182 4.44 3.46 10.99
N VAL A 183 3.83 2.37 11.45
CA VAL A 183 4.17 1.68 12.69
C VAL A 183 4.52 0.23 12.36
N ARG A 184 5.67 -0.24 12.84
CA ARG A 184 6.09 -1.64 12.74
C ARG A 184 5.81 -2.34 14.05
N LEU A 185 5.15 -3.48 13.99
CA LEU A 185 4.79 -4.30 15.14
C LEU A 185 5.56 -5.63 15.16
N ASP A 186 5.85 -6.11 16.37
CA ASP A 186 6.29 -7.49 16.59
C ASP A 186 5.11 -8.49 16.52
N ILE A 187 5.40 -9.77 16.74
CA ILE A 187 4.40 -10.85 16.75
C ILE A 187 3.36 -10.73 17.89
N ASN A 188 3.62 -9.93 18.91
CA ASN A 188 2.71 -9.69 20.05
C ASN A 188 1.91 -8.39 19.91
N GLY A 189 2.16 -7.61 18.86
CA GLY A 189 1.52 -6.31 18.63
C GLY A 189 2.21 -5.15 19.36
N ASN A 190 3.44 -5.34 19.86
CA ASN A 190 4.23 -4.27 20.43
C ASN A 190 4.92 -3.47 19.33
N VAL A 191 5.00 -2.15 19.53
CA VAL A 191 5.64 -1.25 18.56
C VAL A 191 7.15 -1.42 18.60
N LEU A 192 7.73 -1.89 17.50
CA LEU A 192 9.18 -1.93 17.28
C LEU A 192 9.72 -0.59 16.77
N PHE A 193 8.89 0.10 15.99
CA PHE A 193 9.22 1.39 15.41
C PHE A 193 7.95 2.14 15.02
N ALA A 194 7.87 3.42 15.40
CA ALA A 194 6.91 4.37 14.84
C ALA A 194 7.63 5.49 14.08
N SER A 195 7.20 5.77 12.84
CA SER A 195 7.72 6.88 12.04
C SER A 195 7.38 8.23 12.69
N PRO A 196 8.11 9.32 12.38
CA PRO A 196 7.82 10.65 12.94
C PRO A 196 6.38 11.10 12.68
N ASN A 197 5.81 10.77 11.52
CA ASN A 197 4.44 11.15 11.17
C ASN A 197 3.41 10.32 11.95
N ALA A 198 3.66 9.02 12.18
CA ALA A 198 2.82 8.21 13.06
C ALA A 198 2.83 8.75 14.50
N ARG A 199 4.02 9.09 15.05
CA ARG A 199 4.14 9.70 16.38
C ARG A 199 3.40 11.02 16.47
N SER A 200 3.52 11.86 15.44
CA SER A 200 2.82 13.15 15.37
C SER A 200 1.30 12.97 15.33
N ALA A 201 0.81 11.98 14.59
CA ALA A 201 -0.61 11.64 14.53
C ALA A 201 -1.13 11.19 15.91
N PHE A 202 -0.40 10.31 16.60
CA PHE A 202 -0.75 9.83 17.94
C PHE A 202 -0.66 10.90 19.02
N SER A 203 0.33 11.81 18.93
CA SER A 203 0.42 12.97 19.81
C SER A 203 -0.80 13.88 19.72
N ARG A 204 -1.35 14.09 18.51
CA ARG A 204 -2.56 14.90 18.30
C ARG A 204 -3.82 14.30 18.93
N ILE A 205 -3.90 12.98 19.02
CA ILE A 205 -5.02 12.29 19.67
C ILE A 205 -4.77 12.00 21.16
N GLY A 206 -3.72 12.58 21.75
CA GLY A 206 -3.50 12.55 23.21
C GLY A 206 -2.41 11.59 23.70
N TRP A 207 -1.73 10.85 22.81
CA TRP A 207 -0.61 9.99 23.23
C TRP A 207 0.72 10.75 23.21
N ALA A 208 1.09 11.31 24.37
CA ALA A 208 2.34 12.06 24.52
C ALA A 208 3.58 11.21 24.87
N LYS A 209 3.38 9.91 25.15
CA LYS A 209 4.47 8.99 25.53
C LYS A 209 5.19 8.45 24.31
N ASP A 210 6.36 7.85 24.52
CA ASP A 210 6.98 7.03 23.47
C ASP A 210 6.04 5.87 23.10
N MET A 211 5.95 5.57 21.82
CA MET A 211 5.20 4.42 21.32
C MET A 211 6.05 3.15 21.37
N ASP A 212 7.37 3.26 21.21
CA ASP A 212 8.26 2.11 21.11
C ASP A 212 8.17 1.24 22.39
N GLY A 213 8.08 -0.07 22.20
CA GLY A 213 7.93 -1.06 23.28
C GLY A 213 6.52 -1.19 23.86
N SER A 214 5.60 -0.28 23.56
CA SER A 214 4.21 -0.36 24.04
C SER A 214 3.35 -1.22 23.10
N ASN A 215 2.32 -1.88 23.64
CA ASN A 215 1.35 -2.60 22.82
C ASN A 215 0.44 -1.61 22.07
N PHE A 216 0.37 -1.74 20.74
CA PHE A 216 -0.32 -0.76 19.90
C PHE A 216 -1.84 -0.69 20.17
N GLY A 217 -2.48 -1.85 20.40
CA GLY A 217 -3.90 -1.88 20.74
C GLY A 217 -4.20 -1.32 22.14
N GLU A 218 -3.30 -1.53 23.11
CA GLU A 218 -3.43 -0.91 24.45
C GLU A 218 -3.32 0.62 24.40
N ILE A 219 -2.46 1.17 23.53
CA ILE A 219 -2.39 2.60 23.28
C ILE A 219 -3.78 3.11 22.86
N LEU A 220 -4.38 2.50 21.83
CA LEU A 220 -5.68 2.90 21.31
C LEU A 220 -6.81 2.74 22.35
N ASP A 221 -6.82 1.65 23.12
CA ASP A 221 -7.77 1.46 24.22
C ASP A 221 -7.65 2.56 25.27
N SER A 222 -6.43 2.91 25.68
CA SER A 222 -6.20 3.96 26.68
C SER A 222 -6.71 5.32 26.22
N LEU A 223 -6.56 5.63 24.92
CA LEU A 223 -7.05 6.88 24.32
C LEU A 223 -8.57 6.85 24.05
N SER A 224 -9.17 5.66 24.00
CA SER A 224 -10.63 5.50 23.87
C SER A 224 -11.35 5.74 25.19
N ALA A 225 -10.72 5.40 26.32
CA ALA A 225 -11.32 5.50 27.65
C ALA A 225 -11.71 6.94 28.05
N ASP A 226 -10.98 7.94 27.51
CA ASP A 226 -11.20 9.37 27.77
C ASP A 226 -12.27 10.01 26.84
N SER A 227 -12.84 9.25 25.89
CA SER A 227 -13.88 9.77 24.98
C SER A 227 -15.27 9.74 25.64
N LEU A 228 -15.89 10.92 25.75
CA LEU A 228 -17.26 11.12 26.29
C LEU A 228 -18.35 10.40 25.47
N ALA A 229 -18.07 10.04 24.22
CA ALA A 229 -18.96 9.31 23.34
C ALA A 229 -18.55 7.83 23.29
N ARG A 230 -19.01 7.03 24.26
CA ARG A 230 -18.88 5.58 24.19
C ARG A 230 -19.77 5.04 23.08
N THR A 231 -19.27 4.97 21.86
CA THR A 231 -19.86 4.09 20.85
C THR A 231 -19.45 2.67 21.22
N PRO A 232 -20.39 1.76 21.59
CA PRO A 232 -20.04 0.38 21.89
C PRO A 232 -19.38 -0.23 20.65
N ARG A 233 -18.16 -0.73 20.81
CA ARG A 233 -17.42 -1.40 19.73
C ARG A 233 -17.56 -2.90 19.94
N GLU A 234 -17.89 -3.63 18.89
CA GLU A 234 -18.04 -5.09 18.93
C GLU A 234 -16.73 -5.79 19.28
N GLU A 235 -15.58 -5.19 18.92
CA GLU A 235 -14.25 -5.75 19.08
C GLU A 235 -13.26 -4.70 19.62
N ASN A 236 -12.51 -5.07 20.66
CA ASN A 236 -11.51 -4.21 21.31
C ASN A 236 -10.27 -3.98 20.41
N TRP A 237 -9.60 -2.83 20.56
CA TRP A 237 -8.43 -2.44 19.74
C TRP A 237 -7.24 -3.39 19.82
N ARG A 238 -7.03 -4.05 20.96
CA ARG A 238 -6.03 -5.12 21.12
C ARG A 238 -6.23 -6.28 20.17
N VAL A 239 -7.47 -6.55 19.76
CA VAL A 239 -7.79 -7.64 18.84
C VAL A 239 -7.77 -7.10 17.41
N SER A 240 -8.51 -6.02 17.14
CA SER A 240 -8.65 -5.46 15.80
C SER A 240 -7.33 -4.92 15.23
N MET A 241 -6.48 -4.32 16.06
CA MET A 241 -5.16 -3.79 15.67
C MET A 241 -3.99 -4.66 16.18
N SER A 242 -4.24 -5.95 16.39
CA SER A 242 -3.20 -6.95 16.72
C SER A 242 -2.23 -7.24 15.56
N GLY A 243 -2.58 -6.82 14.33
CA GLY A 243 -1.83 -7.12 13.12
C GLY A 243 -1.87 -8.61 12.74
N LYS A 244 -2.93 -9.33 13.15
CA LYS A 244 -3.13 -10.75 12.79
C LYS A 244 -3.77 -10.95 11.42
N SER A 245 -4.60 -10.01 10.99
CA SER A 245 -5.26 -10.01 9.69
C SER A 245 -5.12 -8.64 9.03
N LEU A 246 -5.36 -8.59 7.72
CA LEU A 246 -5.51 -7.32 7.01
C LEU A 246 -6.74 -6.60 7.57
N ARG A 247 -6.55 -5.44 8.18
CA ARG A 247 -7.67 -4.69 8.76
C ARG A 247 -7.50 -3.20 8.59
N ARG A 248 -8.56 -2.56 8.10
CA ARG A 248 -8.71 -1.11 8.13
C ARG A 248 -9.74 -0.71 9.15
N ASP A 249 -9.46 0.33 9.91
CA ASP A 249 -10.37 0.84 10.92
C ASP A 249 -10.09 2.32 11.21
N GLU A 250 -11.08 3.03 11.70
CA GLU A 250 -10.96 4.44 12.05
C GLU A 250 -11.05 4.62 13.56
N PHE A 251 -10.03 5.26 14.12
CA PHE A 251 -10.00 5.68 15.51
C PHE A 251 -10.43 7.15 15.61
N GLU A 252 -11.44 7.44 16.43
CA GLU A 252 -11.90 8.80 16.71
C GLU A 252 -11.97 9.02 18.23
N ASN A 253 -11.39 10.13 18.68
CA ASN A 253 -11.59 10.67 20.02
C ASN A 253 -11.71 12.20 19.99
N SER A 254 -11.74 12.83 21.16
CA SER A 254 -11.84 14.30 21.28
C SER A 254 -10.65 15.05 20.65
N GLY A 255 -9.48 14.41 20.52
CA GLY A 255 -8.29 15.00 19.91
C GLY A 255 -8.26 14.93 18.38
N GLY A 256 -9.00 13.99 17.78
CA GLY A 256 -9.12 13.90 16.33
C GLY A 256 -9.48 12.51 15.81
N VAL A 257 -9.27 12.33 14.51
CA VAL A 257 -9.57 11.11 13.77
C VAL A 257 -8.33 10.59 13.06
N VAL A 258 -8.05 9.31 13.22
CA VAL A 258 -6.92 8.60 12.63
C VAL A 258 -7.43 7.35 11.91
N ASP A 259 -7.11 7.24 10.64
CA ASP A 259 -7.38 6.06 9.80
C ASP A 259 -6.18 5.11 9.88
N LEU A 260 -6.45 3.83 10.09
CA LEU A 260 -5.46 2.80 10.38
C LEU A 260 -5.61 1.66 9.38
N LEU A 261 -4.51 1.21 8.77
CA LEU A 261 -4.47 0.01 7.94
C LEU A 261 -3.37 -0.93 8.45
N ALA A 262 -3.77 -2.00 9.11
CA ALA A 262 -2.91 -3.08 9.57
C ALA A 262 -2.72 -4.13 8.46
N ILE A 263 -1.47 -4.41 8.12
CA ILE A 263 -1.03 -5.39 7.12
C ILE A 263 -0.16 -6.42 7.84
N PRO A 264 -0.56 -7.70 7.93
CA PRO A 264 0.25 -8.72 8.56
C PRO A 264 1.51 -9.00 7.73
N LEU A 265 2.63 -9.23 8.41
CA LEU A 265 3.87 -9.70 7.78
C LEU A 265 4.04 -11.19 8.07
N THR A 266 4.30 -11.98 7.03
CA THR A 266 4.52 -13.43 7.14
C THR A 266 5.87 -13.83 6.54
N ALA A 267 6.37 -14.98 6.99
CA ALA A 267 7.47 -15.71 6.38
C ALA A 267 7.02 -17.18 6.27
N GLY A 268 6.75 -17.64 5.05
CA GLY A 268 5.92 -18.81 4.82
C GLY A 268 4.56 -18.64 5.49
N ASP A 269 4.12 -19.68 6.20
CA ASP A 269 2.83 -19.69 6.91
C ASP A 269 2.89 -19.03 8.31
N MET A 270 4.07 -18.59 8.74
CA MET A 270 4.26 -18.00 10.07
C MET A 270 4.17 -16.48 10.01
N ARG A 271 3.30 -15.91 10.84
CA ARG A 271 3.26 -14.46 11.10
C ARG A 271 4.48 -14.04 11.91
N ILE A 272 5.18 -13.03 11.43
CA ILE A 272 6.39 -12.47 12.07
C ILE A 272 6.16 -11.08 12.68
N GLY A 273 5.02 -10.46 12.40
CA GLY A 273 4.66 -9.14 12.89
C GLY A 273 3.61 -8.49 11.99
N ALA A 274 3.58 -7.16 11.98
CA ALA A 274 2.69 -6.39 11.11
C ALA A 274 3.24 -4.99 10.84
N VAL A 275 2.69 -4.36 9.82
CA VAL A 275 2.82 -2.92 9.57
C VAL A 275 1.46 -2.29 9.75
N VAL A 276 1.39 -1.16 10.43
CA VAL A 276 0.18 -0.34 10.51
C VAL A 276 0.48 1.00 9.84
N LEU A 277 -0.21 1.29 8.75
CA LEU A 277 -0.21 2.61 8.14
C LEU A 277 -1.18 3.51 8.92
N VAL A 278 -0.78 4.74 9.15
CA VAL A 278 -1.47 5.68 10.04
C VAL A 278 -1.67 6.99 9.31
N HIS A 279 -2.92 7.43 9.14
CA HIS A 279 -3.21 8.72 8.52
C HIS A 279 -4.12 9.55 9.42
N ASN A 280 -3.64 10.73 9.84
CA ASN A 280 -4.47 11.68 10.57
C ASN A 280 -5.43 12.37 9.59
N VAL A 281 -6.70 11.95 9.63
CA VAL A 281 -7.78 12.43 8.76
C VAL A 281 -8.68 13.45 9.45
N THR A 282 -8.28 14.01 10.60
CA THR A 282 -9.12 14.92 11.40
C THR A 282 -9.68 16.07 10.57
N GLU A 283 -8.82 16.78 9.83
CA GLU A 283 -9.25 17.91 9.00
C GLU A 283 -10.05 17.46 7.76
N LEU A 284 -9.75 16.28 7.22
CA LEU A 284 -10.52 15.71 6.12
C LEU A 284 -11.96 15.39 6.58
N ARG A 285 -12.10 14.70 7.71
CA ARG A 285 -13.40 14.41 8.34
C ARG A 285 -14.16 15.67 8.73
N ARG A 286 -13.47 16.70 9.22
CA ARG A 286 -14.09 18.00 9.51
C ARG A 286 -14.66 18.66 8.26
N LYS A 287 -13.92 18.61 7.15
CA LYS A 287 -14.38 19.14 5.85
C LYS A 287 -15.55 18.32 5.30
N ASP A 288 -15.49 16.99 5.35
CA ASP A 288 -16.56 16.11 4.89
C ASP A 288 -17.87 16.36 5.67
N ARG A 289 -17.79 16.47 7.00
CA ARG A 289 -18.94 16.81 7.86
C ARG A 289 -19.53 18.18 7.50
N ALA A 290 -18.68 19.17 7.21
CA ALA A 290 -19.13 20.51 6.82
C ALA A 290 -19.80 20.51 5.42
N LEU A 291 -19.31 19.70 4.48
CA LEU A 291 -19.91 19.54 3.14
C LEU A 291 -21.28 18.86 3.24
N LEU A 292 -21.39 17.76 3.97
CA LEU A 292 -22.66 17.05 4.19
C LEU A 292 -23.71 17.96 4.84
N SER A 293 -23.31 18.78 5.80
CA SER A 293 -24.20 19.78 6.42
C SER A 293 -24.69 20.82 5.40
N LYS A 294 -23.81 21.34 4.55
CA LYS A 294 -24.19 22.27 3.46
C LYS A 294 -25.15 21.64 2.48
N ASP A 295 -24.90 20.40 2.06
CA ASP A 295 -25.78 19.67 1.14
C ASP A 295 -27.16 19.43 1.74
N ALA A 296 -27.23 19.11 3.04
CA ALA A 296 -28.49 18.99 3.75
C ALA A 296 -29.26 20.32 3.77
N THR A 297 -28.58 21.44 4.08
CA THR A 297 -29.18 22.78 4.05
C THR A 297 -29.67 23.15 2.64
N ILE A 298 -28.89 22.89 1.60
CA ILE A 298 -29.27 23.14 0.20
C ILE A 298 -30.53 22.32 -0.14
N ARG A 299 -30.56 21.04 0.21
CA ARG A 299 -31.69 20.15 -0.08
C ARG A 299 -32.96 20.62 0.66
N GLU A 300 -32.83 21.09 1.90
CA GLU A 300 -33.95 21.67 2.66
C GLU A 300 -34.48 22.95 2.01
N ILE A 301 -33.60 23.88 1.61
CA ILE A 301 -34.00 25.10 0.88
C ILE A 301 -34.74 24.74 -0.41
N HIS A 302 -34.21 23.79 -1.20
CA HIS A 302 -34.85 23.31 -2.41
C HIS A 302 -36.25 22.73 -2.14
N HIS A 303 -36.39 21.92 -1.08
CA HIS A 303 -37.69 21.39 -0.67
C HIS A 303 -38.67 22.51 -0.32
N ARG A 304 -38.26 23.52 0.44
CA ARG A 304 -39.10 24.66 0.83
C ARG A 304 -39.52 25.51 -0.39
N VAL A 305 -38.59 25.82 -1.29
CA VAL A 305 -38.87 26.59 -2.51
C VAL A 305 -39.86 25.84 -3.40
N LYS A 306 -39.68 24.54 -3.60
CA LYS A 306 -40.63 23.71 -4.37
C LYS A 306 -42.03 23.75 -3.77
N ASN A 307 -42.16 23.57 -2.46
CA ASN A 307 -43.45 23.59 -1.78
C ASN A 307 -44.14 24.97 -1.93
N ASN A 308 -43.39 26.06 -1.74
CA ASN A 308 -43.93 27.41 -1.90
C ASN A 308 -44.40 27.70 -3.33
N LEU A 309 -43.63 27.30 -4.34
CA LEU A 309 -44.03 27.46 -5.75
C LEU A 309 -45.28 26.63 -6.08
N GLN A 310 -45.40 25.43 -5.53
CA GLN A 310 -46.60 24.61 -5.70
C GLN A 310 -47.82 25.28 -5.06
N THR A 311 -47.69 25.86 -3.86
CA THR A 311 -48.77 26.60 -3.20
C THR A 311 -49.18 27.86 -3.99
N VAL A 312 -48.22 28.66 -4.43
CA VAL A 312 -48.49 29.86 -5.26
C VAL A 312 -49.14 29.47 -6.58
N SER A 313 -48.64 28.41 -7.25
CA SER A 313 -49.25 27.92 -8.49
C SER A 313 -50.66 27.36 -8.28
N ALA A 314 -50.96 26.79 -7.11
CA ALA A 314 -52.31 26.33 -6.77
C ALA A 314 -53.25 27.52 -6.53
N LEU A 315 -52.78 28.57 -5.88
CA LEU A 315 -53.53 29.81 -5.65
C LEU A 315 -53.80 30.58 -6.97
N LEU A 316 -52.85 30.61 -7.90
CA LEU A 316 -53.03 31.25 -9.21
C LEU A 316 -53.95 30.48 -10.17
N ARG A 317 -54.29 29.22 -9.85
CA ARG A 317 -55.23 28.40 -10.63
C ARG A 317 -56.68 28.49 -10.13
N LEU A 318 -56.91 29.18 -9.02
CA LEU A 318 -58.22 29.57 -8.51
C LEU A 318 -58.60 30.96 -9.04
#